data_AF-A0A9X6LY41-F1
#
_entry.id   AF-A0A9X6LY41-F1
#
_cell.length_a   1.000
_cell.length_b   1.000
_cell.length_c   1.000
_cell.angle_alpha   90.00
_cell.angle_beta   90.00
_cell.angle_gamma   90.00
#
_symmetry.space_group_name_H-M   'P 1'
#
loop_
_entity.id
_entity.type
_entity.pdbx_description
1 polymer ?
#
loop_
_entity_poly.entity_id
_entity_poly.type
_entity_poly.pdbx_seq_one_letter_code
_entity_poly.pdbx_strand_id
1 'polypeptide(L)'
;MRHLYTEEQKRFLTENIKGRTRKELCEMFNEHFNLNLGLNQITAYIKNNGLNSGIDTRFTKGQDSWNKGAKGIRAGGIQTQFKKGQKPHNYKPVGSERVNGDGYVDVKIADPNKWRAKHRLLWEEENGPIPKGYVIIFGDGNRRNFQQDNLILVSKSQLAILNKNQLIQNDADLTRAGIVIADIYKKIGERKKNK
;
A
#
# COMPACT_ATOMS: atom_id res chain seq x y z
N MET A 1 -36.22 11.29 27.48
CA MET A 1 -37.54 10.72 27.83
C MET A 1 -38.34 10.55 26.54
N ARG A 2 -39.05 9.43 26.35
CA ARG A 2 -39.82 9.18 25.12
C ARG A 2 -41.12 9.99 25.17
N HIS A 3 -41.38 10.81 24.14
CA HIS A 3 -42.66 11.51 24.02
C HIS A 3 -43.77 10.48 23.76
N LEU A 4 -44.83 10.52 24.58
CA LEU A 4 -46.02 9.70 24.40
C LEU A 4 -47.03 10.50 23.58
N TYR A 5 -47.28 10.06 22.35
CA TYR A 5 -48.18 10.73 21.44
C TYR A 5 -49.63 10.49 21.84
N THR A 6 -50.41 11.55 22.03
CA THR A 6 -51.86 11.49 22.25
C THR A 6 -52.59 11.11 20.95
N GLU A 7 -53.82 10.60 21.04
CA GLU A 7 -54.60 10.23 19.85
C GLU A 7 -54.82 11.40 18.88
N GLU A 8 -54.94 12.61 19.41
CA GLU A 8 -55.02 13.85 18.62
C GLU A 8 -53.71 14.13 17.86
N GLN A 9 -52.56 13.98 18.52
CA GLN A 9 -51.24 14.13 17.91
C GLN A 9 -50.98 13.08 16.82
N LYS A 10 -51.42 11.84 17.04
CA LYS A 10 -51.31 10.77 16.04
C LYS A 10 -52.14 11.07 14.80
N ARG A 11 -53.37 11.60 14.99
CA ARG A 11 -54.27 12.00 13.91
C ARG A 11 -53.67 13.14 13.08
N PHE A 12 -53.19 14.19 13.75
CA PHE A 12 -52.52 15.31 13.10
C PHE A 12 -51.36 14.85 12.21
N LEU A 13 -50.52 13.95 12.71
CA LEU A 13 -49.39 13.41 11.96
C LEU A 13 -49.84 12.58 10.75
N THR A 14 -50.94 11.85 10.86
CA THR A 14 -51.46 11.01 9.78
C THR A 14 -52.09 11.84 8.66
N GLU A 15 -52.80 12.91 9.02
CA GLU A 15 -53.47 13.81 8.07
C GLU A 15 -52.47 14.70 7.31
N ASN A 16 -51.40 15.14 7.98
CA ASN A 16 -50.47 16.13 7.43
C ASN A 16 -49.22 15.54 6.76
N ILE A 17 -49.00 14.22 6.81
CA ILE A 17 -47.76 13.59 6.29
C ILE A 17 -47.62 13.66 4.77
N LYS A 18 -48.72 13.56 4.02
CA LYS A 18 -48.67 13.45 2.55
C LYS A 18 -48.10 14.73 1.94
N GLY A 19 -47.11 14.58 1.06
CA GLY A 19 -46.48 15.66 0.29
C GLY A 19 -45.54 16.57 1.08
N ARG A 20 -45.23 16.27 2.37
CA ARG A 20 -44.36 17.11 3.21
C ARG A 20 -43.07 16.43 3.63
N THR A 21 -41.99 17.20 3.73
CA THR A 21 -40.74 16.72 4.27
C THR A 21 -40.89 16.49 5.78
N ARG A 22 -40.05 15.60 6.34
CA ARG A 22 -40.06 15.35 7.79
C ARG A 22 -39.73 16.60 8.60
N LYS A 23 -38.97 17.53 8.01
CA LYS A 23 -38.60 18.81 8.63
C LYS A 23 -39.83 19.71 8.75
N GLU A 24 -40.53 19.95 7.65
CA GLU A 24 -41.76 20.75 7.64
C GLU A 24 -42.84 20.16 8.54
N LEU A 25 -43.02 18.83 8.53
CA LEU A 25 -43.97 18.17 9.41
C LEU A 25 -43.62 18.33 10.90
N CYS A 26 -42.32 18.36 11.23
CA CYS A 26 -41.84 18.60 12.60
C CYS A 26 -42.10 20.04 13.05
N GLU A 27 -41.85 21.01 12.17
CA GLU A 27 -42.13 22.43 12.43
C GLU A 27 -43.63 22.65 12.66
N MET A 28 -44.48 22.15 11.77
CA MET A 28 -45.95 22.24 11.91
C MET A 28 -46.48 21.56 13.18
N PHE A 29 -45.94 20.40 13.55
CA PHE A 29 -46.36 19.68 14.75
C PHE A 29 -46.02 20.46 16.02
N ASN A 30 -44.81 21.04 16.07
CA ASN A 30 -44.35 21.83 17.20
C ASN A 30 -45.16 23.13 17.34
N GLU A 31 -45.49 23.79 16.23
CA GLU A 31 -46.34 24.99 16.23
C GLU A 31 -47.78 24.67 16.69
N HIS A 32 -48.39 23.60 16.18
CA HIS A 32 -49.80 23.29 16.48
C HIS A 32 -50.03 22.85 17.92
N PHE A 33 -49.11 22.10 18.52
CA PHE A 33 -49.23 21.62 19.91
C PHE A 33 -48.41 22.44 20.91
N ASN A 34 -47.76 23.50 20.46
CA ASN A 34 -46.81 24.31 21.26
C ASN A 34 -45.75 23.44 21.97
N LEU A 35 -45.14 22.53 21.20
CA LEU A 35 -44.13 21.59 21.67
C LEU A 35 -42.76 21.90 21.03
N ASN A 36 -41.71 21.28 21.56
CA ASN A 36 -40.35 21.37 21.01
C ASN A 36 -39.75 19.97 20.81
N LEU A 37 -40.40 19.16 19.97
CA LEU A 37 -39.87 17.86 19.60
C LEU A 37 -38.79 18.02 18.53
N GLY A 38 -37.73 17.21 18.65
CA GLY A 38 -36.67 17.13 17.66
C GLY A 38 -37.09 16.33 16.43
N LEU A 39 -36.50 16.64 15.27
CA LEU A 39 -36.75 15.97 13.99
C LEU A 39 -36.66 14.43 14.06
N ASN A 40 -35.74 13.92 14.87
CA ASN A 40 -35.55 12.47 15.06
C ASN A 40 -36.74 11.80 15.75
N GLN A 41 -37.46 12.50 16.64
CA GLN A 41 -38.62 11.95 17.35
C GLN A 41 -39.82 11.78 16.42
N ILE A 42 -40.07 12.76 15.56
CA ILE A 42 -41.10 12.71 14.51
C ILE A 42 -40.72 11.66 13.45
N THR A 43 -39.45 11.64 13.03
CA THR A 43 -38.93 10.64 12.08
C THR A 43 -39.09 9.21 12.61
N ALA A 44 -38.77 8.97 13.89
CA ALA A 44 -38.92 7.66 14.51
C ALA A 44 -40.40 7.25 14.61
N TYR A 45 -41.30 8.17 14.96
CA TYR A 45 -42.74 7.90 14.99
C TYR A 45 -43.26 7.48 13.61
N ILE A 46 -42.94 8.23 12.55
CA ILE A 46 -43.34 7.93 11.17
C ILE A 46 -42.86 6.54 10.76
N LYS A 47 -41.58 6.23 11.02
CA LYS A 47 -40.97 4.93 10.67
C LYS A 47 -41.63 3.77 11.42
N ASN A 48 -41.86 3.92 12.72
CA ASN A 48 -42.41 2.85 13.57
C ASN A 48 -43.89 2.55 13.28
N ASN A 49 -44.62 3.52 12.73
CA ASN A 49 -46.03 3.37 12.37
C ASN A 49 -46.25 3.15 10.86
N GLY A 50 -45.17 2.93 10.08
CA GLY A 50 -45.27 2.66 8.64
C GLY A 50 -45.85 3.81 7.80
N LEU A 51 -45.80 5.04 8.31
CA LEU A 51 -46.34 6.21 7.62
C LEU A 51 -45.35 6.68 6.52
N ASN A 52 -45.87 7.14 5.39
CA ASN A 52 -45.06 7.61 4.27
C ASN A 52 -45.57 8.97 3.74
N SER A 53 -44.66 9.91 3.51
CA SER A 53 -44.98 11.22 2.93
C SER A 53 -45.24 11.18 1.43
N GLY A 54 -44.77 10.14 0.73
CA GLY A 54 -44.91 10.04 -0.72
C GLY A 54 -44.03 11.00 -1.51
N ILE A 55 -43.10 11.71 -0.86
CA ILE A 55 -42.10 12.53 -1.57
C ILE A 55 -41.03 11.62 -2.15
N ASP A 56 -40.78 11.75 -3.45
CA ASP A 56 -39.64 11.13 -4.10
C ASP A 56 -38.39 12.00 -3.88
N THR A 57 -37.46 11.52 -3.06
CA THR A 57 -36.18 12.20 -2.79
C THR A 57 -35.05 11.69 -3.68
N ARG A 58 -35.35 10.89 -4.71
CA ARG A 58 -34.35 10.41 -5.66
C ARG A 58 -33.91 11.55 -6.58
N PHE A 59 -32.66 11.50 -7.02
CA PHE A 59 -32.18 12.43 -8.04
C PHE A 59 -32.95 12.23 -9.35
N THR A 60 -33.45 13.32 -9.92
CA THR A 60 -34.16 13.30 -11.20
C THR A 60 -33.20 13.50 -12.37
N LYS A 61 -33.54 12.97 -13.55
CA LYS A 61 -32.71 13.11 -14.76
C LYS A 61 -32.62 14.60 -15.13
N GLY A 62 -31.40 15.14 -15.15
CA GLY A 62 -31.15 16.56 -15.41
C GLY A 62 -30.97 17.42 -14.15
N GLN A 63 -31.08 16.82 -12.96
CA GLN A 63 -30.76 17.52 -11.71
C GLN A 63 -29.25 17.74 -11.58
N ASP A 64 -28.87 18.99 -11.39
CA ASP A 64 -27.48 19.37 -11.21
C ASP A 64 -26.98 19.01 -9.81
N SER A 65 -25.80 18.40 -9.74
CA SER A 65 -25.14 18.13 -8.48
C SER A 65 -24.69 19.45 -7.84
N TRP A 66 -24.66 19.50 -6.50
CA TRP A 66 -24.24 20.68 -5.74
C TRP A 66 -22.83 21.17 -6.08
N ASN A 67 -22.01 20.32 -6.71
CA ASN A 67 -20.64 20.59 -7.13
C ASN A 67 -20.46 20.71 -8.65
N LYS A 68 -21.54 20.73 -9.44
CA LYS A 68 -21.45 20.87 -10.90
C LYS A 68 -20.72 22.18 -11.25
N GLY A 69 -19.68 22.09 -12.06
CA GLY A 69 -18.82 23.22 -12.43
C GLY A 69 -17.69 23.54 -11.43
N ALA A 70 -17.71 22.96 -10.23
CA ALA A 70 -16.63 23.13 -9.26
C ALA A 70 -15.47 22.16 -9.55
N LYS A 71 -14.47 22.60 -10.34
CA LYS A 71 -13.23 21.84 -10.51
C LYS A 71 -12.34 21.99 -9.26
N GLY A 72 -12.13 20.88 -8.56
CA GLY A 72 -11.25 20.81 -7.40
C GLY A 72 -11.87 21.43 -6.15
N ILE A 73 -12.84 20.73 -5.54
CA ILE A 73 -13.40 21.11 -4.24
C ILE A 73 -12.26 21.09 -3.22
N ARG A 74 -11.74 22.28 -2.85
CA ARG A 74 -10.64 22.42 -1.89
C ARG A 74 -11.20 22.56 -0.48
N ALA A 75 -11.61 21.43 0.11
CA ALA A 75 -12.07 21.37 1.51
C ALA A 75 -10.90 21.39 2.52
N GLY A 76 -9.88 22.23 2.29
CA GLY A 76 -8.65 22.30 3.10
C GLY A 76 -7.45 21.51 2.55
N GLY A 77 -6.38 21.39 3.35
CA GLY A 77 -5.19 20.60 3.02
C GLY A 77 -4.27 21.18 1.93
N ILE A 78 -4.47 22.43 1.50
CA ILE A 78 -3.66 23.05 0.42
C ILE A 78 -2.17 23.09 0.78
N GLN A 79 -1.83 23.28 2.05
CA GLN A 79 -0.45 23.34 2.53
C GLN A 79 0.27 21.99 2.47
N THR A 80 -0.47 20.87 2.57
CA THR A 80 0.09 19.51 2.58
C THR A 80 0.02 18.81 1.22
N GLN A 81 -0.51 19.48 0.19
CA GLN A 81 -0.54 18.96 -1.17
C GLN A 81 0.87 18.85 -1.74
N PHE A 82 1.19 17.68 -2.32
CA PHE A 82 2.43 17.49 -3.02
C PHE A 82 2.54 18.45 -4.20
N LYS A 83 3.59 19.27 -4.20
CA LYS A 83 3.89 20.17 -5.32
C LYS A 83 4.64 19.40 -6.40
N LYS A 84 4.40 19.72 -7.68
CA LYS A 84 5.16 19.14 -8.79
C LYS A 84 6.66 19.40 -8.57
N GLY A 85 7.47 18.35 -8.59
CA GLY A 85 8.91 18.43 -8.33
C GLY A 85 9.33 18.45 -6.86
N GLN A 86 8.38 18.36 -5.92
CA GLN A 86 8.71 18.24 -4.50
C GLN A 86 9.40 16.90 -4.24
N LYS A 87 10.66 16.97 -3.81
CA LYS A 87 11.40 15.78 -3.37
C LYS A 87 10.89 15.35 -1.98
N PRO A 88 10.64 14.06 -1.75
CA PRO A 88 10.32 13.54 -0.42
C PRO A 88 11.43 13.84 0.60
N HIS A 89 11.10 13.92 1.89
CA HIS A 89 12.06 14.18 2.96
C HIS A 89 13.18 13.12 3.05
N ASN A 90 12.93 11.90 2.58
CA ASN A 90 13.88 10.79 2.55
C ASN A 90 14.66 10.69 1.22
N TYR A 91 14.57 11.70 0.36
CA TYR A 91 15.32 11.75 -0.88
C TYR A 91 16.82 11.67 -0.62
N LYS A 92 17.50 10.83 -1.41
CA LYS A 92 18.95 10.71 -1.46
C LYS A 92 19.42 11.01 -2.89
N PRO A 93 20.51 11.78 -3.08
CA PRO A 93 21.06 12.01 -4.42
C PRO A 93 21.61 10.73 -5.04
N VAL A 94 21.68 10.68 -6.38
CA VAL A 94 22.39 9.62 -7.11
C VAL A 94 23.85 9.53 -6.62
N GLY A 95 24.36 8.32 -6.45
CA GLY A 95 25.65 8.02 -5.81
C GLY A 95 25.56 7.78 -4.30
N SER A 96 24.43 8.07 -3.64
CA SER A 96 24.27 7.76 -2.22
C SER A 96 24.32 6.27 -1.95
N GLU A 97 24.95 5.88 -0.84
CA GLU A 97 24.96 4.51 -0.33
C GLU A 97 23.92 4.32 0.77
N ARG A 98 23.36 3.11 0.85
CA ARG A 98 22.52 2.69 1.98
C ARG A 98 22.75 1.21 2.28
N VAL A 99 22.56 0.81 3.53
CA VAL A 99 22.46 -0.60 3.90
C VAL A 99 21.00 -1.02 3.77
N ASN A 100 20.73 -2.09 3.02
CA ASN A 100 19.38 -2.63 2.84
C ASN A 100 18.98 -3.58 3.99
N GLY A 101 17.72 -4.03 4.00
CA GLY A 101 17.20 -4.92 5.05
C GLY A 101 17.93 -6.27 5.14
N ASP A 102 18.56 -6.71 4.05
CA ASP A 102 19.33 -7.95 3.96
C ASP A 102 20.82 -7.76 4.33
N GLY A 103 21.21 -6.55 4.73
CA GLY A 103 22.57 -6.20 5.16
C GLY A 103 23.57 -5.92 4.03
N TYR A 104 23.14 -5.84 2.77
CA TYR A 104 23.98 -5.42 1.65
C TYR A 104 24.01 -3.89 1.50
N VAL A 105 25.12 -3.37 0.95
CA VAL A 105 25.22 -1.96 0.56
C VAL A 105 24.66 -1.78 -0.85
N ASP A 106 23.67 -0.91 -1.00
CA ASP A 106 23.13 -0.45 -2.28
C ASP A 106 23.64 0.95 -2.61
N VAL A 107 23.93 1.19 -3.89
CA VAL A 107 24.25 2.50 -4.46
C VAL A 107 23.07 2.98 -5.31
N LYS A 108 22.66 4.24 -5.12
CA LYS A 108 21.63 4.85 -5.97
C LYS A 108 22.22 5.18 -7.34
N ILE A 109 21.75 4.53 -8.40
CA ILE A 109 22.26 4.71 -9.76
C ILE A 109 21.49 5.76 -10.57
N ALA A 110 20.22 6.01 -10.24
CA ALA A 110 19.40 6.97 -10.95
C ALA A 110 18.14 7.35 -10.15
N ASP A 111 17.56 8.51 -10.47
CA ASP A 111 16.30 8.97 -9.91
C ASP A 111 15.07 8.29 -10.56
N PRO A 112 13.94 8.18 -9.84
CA PRO A 112 13.73 8.60 -8.46
C PRO A 112 14.24 7.59 -7.41
N ASN A 113 14.23 6.28 -7.69
CA ASN A 113 14.58 5.21 -6.74
C ASN A 113 15.19 3.99 -7.43
N LYS A 114 16.15 4.19 -8.33
CA LYS A 114 16.91 3.07 -8.93
C LYS A 114 18.16 2.81 -8.10
N TRP A 115 18.18 1.69 -7.38
CA TRP A 115 19.28 1.25 -6.52
C TRP A 115 19.86 -0.06 -7.05
N ARG A 116 21.18 -0.22 -7.02
CA ARG A 116 21.88 -1.47 -7.35
C ARG A 116 22.85 -1.82 -6.23
N ALA A 117 23.02 -3.11 -5.96
CA ALA A 117 23.95 -3.57 -4.94
C ALA A 117 25.40 -3.24 -5.31
N LYS A 118 26.14 -2.63 -4.39
CA LYS A 118 27.51 -2.14 -4.59
C LYS A 118 28.47 -3.21 -5.09
N HIS A 119 28.42 -4.40 -4.50
CA HIS A 119 29.26 -5.53 -4.89
C HIS A 119 29.07 -5.97 -6.35
N ARG A 120 27.86 -5.80 -6.92
CA ARG A 120 27.64 -6.09 -8.34
C ARG A 120 28.25 -5.03 -9.24
N LEU A 121 28.14 -3.77 -8.84
CA LEU A 121 28.72 -2.65 -9.60
C LEU A 121 30.24 -2.76 -9.67
N LEU A 122 30.89 -3.01 -8.53
CA LEU A 122 32.35 -3.18 -8.46
C LEU A 122 32.83 -4.39 -9.27
N TRP A 123 32.13 -5.52 -9.14
CA TRP A 123 32.49 -6.69 -9.94
C TRP A 123 32.30 -6.46 -11.45
N GLU A 124 31.22 -5.77 -11.84
CA GLU A 124 30.93 -5.45 -13.25
C GLU A 124 31.90 -4.44 -13.87
N GLU A 125 32.44 -3.53 -13.06
CA GLU A 125 33.42 -2.52 -13.50
C GLU A 125 34.71 -3.18 -14.00
N GLU A 126 35.15 -4.26 -13.35
CA GLU A 126 36.39 -4.95 -13.71
C GLU A 126 36.18 -6.17 -14.63
N ASN A 127 35.10 -6.93 -14.47
CA ASN A 127 34.89 -8.20 -15.18
C ASN A 127 33.85 -8.11 -16.31
N GLY A 128 33.14 -6.98 -16.41
CA GLY A 128 32.03 -6.79 -17.35
C GLY A 128 30.68 -7.33 -16.85
N PRO A 129 29.68 -7.45 -17.72
CA PRO A 129 28.30 -7.73 -17.31
C PRO A 129 28.14 -9.13 -16.70
N ILE A 130 27.42 -9.24 -15.57
CA ILE A 130 27.12 -10.52 -14.93
C ILE A 130 26.27 -11.38 -15.88
N PRO A 131 26.73 -12.59 -16.28
CA PRO A 131 25.98 -13.44 -17.20
C PRO A 131 24.65 -13.92 -16.61
N LYS A 132 23.66 -14.17 -17.48
CA LYS A 132 22.35 -14.68 -17.06
C LYS A 132 22.50 -16.01 -16.32
N GLY A 133 21.94 -16.08 -15.11
CA GLY A 133 22.00 -17.28 -14.27
C GLY A 133 23.20 -17.34 -13.32
N TYR A 134 24.03 -16.31 -13.30
CA TYR A 134 25.11 -16.14 -12.33
C TYR A 134 24.75 -15.08 -11.29
N VAL A 135 25.42 -15.16 -10.14
CA VAL A 135 25.28 -14.25 -9.00
C VAL A 135 26.65 -14.04 -8.36
N ILE A 136 26.85 -12.89 -7.72
CA ILE A 136 28.06 -12.58 -6.96
C ILE A 136 27.81 -12.92 -5.50
N ILE A 137 28.75 -13.63 -4.88
CA ILE A 137 28.79 -13.91 -3.45
C ILE A 137 30.04 -13.29 -2.82
N PHE A 138 29.97 -13.02 -1.52
CA PHE A 138 31.12 -12.66 -0.71
C PHE A 138 31.79 -13.94 -0.23
N GLY A 139 33.05 -14.16 -0.63
CA GLY A 139 33.81 -15.36 -0.32
C GLY A 139 34.06 -15.57 1.17
N ASP A 140 34.15 -14.48 1.93
CA ASP A 140 34.33 -14.45 3.38
C ASP A 140 33.00 -14.36 4.17
N GLY A 141 31.86 -14.31 3.49
CA GLY A 141 30.54 -14.10 4.09
C GLY A 141 30.29 -12.68 4.63
N ASN A 142 31.28 -11.79 4.61
CA ASN A 142 31.15 -10.41 5.05
C ASN A 142 30.62 -9.51 3.93
N ARG A 143 29.33 -9.15 4.03
CA ARG A 143 28.61 -8.32 3.04
C ARG A 143 29.12 -6.89 2.89
N ARG A 144 30.16 -6.51 3.64
CA ARG A 144 30.82 -5.20 3.60
C ARG A 144 32.28 -5.26 3.14
N ASN A 145 32.81 -6.45 2.86
CA ASN A 145 34.14 -6.60 2.29
C ASN A 145 34.06 -6.55 0.75
N PHE A 146 34.35 -5.38 0.19
CA PHE A 146 34.30 -5.12 -1.25
C PHE A 146 35.64 -5.33 -1.97
N GLN A 147 36.59 -6.04 -1.36
CA GLN A 147 37.81 -6.44 -2.05
C GLN A 147 37.46 -7.32 -3.25
N GLN A 148 38.12 -7.07 -4.38
CA GLN A 148 37.78 -7.75 -5.62
C GLN A 148 37.92 -9.27 -5.52
N ASP A 149 39.00 -9.74 -4.90
CA ASP A 149 39.25 -11.16 -4.69
C ASP A 149 38.14 -11.82 -3.86
N ASN A 150 37.48 -11.07 -2.99
CA ASN A 150 36.37 -11.57 -2.17
C ASN A 150 35.05 -11.68 -2.94
N LEU A 151 34.92 -11.03 -4.11
CA LEU A 151 33.71 -11.04 -4.92
C LEU A 151 33.75 -12.18 -5.93
N ILE A 152 33.09 -13.28 -5.61
CA ILE A 152 33.16 -14.50 -6.42
C ILE A 152 31.89 -14.67 -7.25
N LEU A 153 32.07 -14.82 -8.57
CA LEU A 153 30.99 -15.15 -9.50
C LEU A 153 30.66 -16.64 -9.43
N VAL A 154 29.42 -16.97 -9.10
CA VAL A 154 28.92 -18.36 -9.05
C VAL A 154 27.63 -18.51 -9.83
N SER A 155 27.41 -19.67 -10.45
CA SER A 155 26.12 -19.98 -11.04
C SER A 155 25.07 -20.21 -9.95
N LYS A 156 23.79 -19.92 -10.23
CA LYS A 156 22.68 -20.24 -9.31
C LYS A 156 22.65 -21.72 -8.93
N SER A 157 23.07 -22.61 -9.84
CA SER A 157 23.16 -24.06 -9.58
C SER A 157 24.25 -24.41 -8.57
N GLN A 158 25.43 -23.79 -8.69
CA GLN A 158 26.52 -23.96 -7.72
C GLN A 158 26.10 -23.38 -6.37
N LEU A 159 25.52 -22.17 -6.34
CA LEU A 159 25.05 -21.55 -5.10
C LEU A 159 24.06 -22.42 -4.33
N ALA A 160 23.14 -23.10 -5.02
CA ALA A 160 22.21 -24.03 -4.37
C ALA A 160 22.93 -25.20 -3.69
N ILE A 161 23.97 -25.75 -4.33
CA ILE A 161 24.78 -26.85 -3.78
C ILE A 161 25.66 -26.35 -2.63
N LEU A 162 26.26 -25.16 -2.77
CA LEU A 162 27.06 -24.51 -1.73
C LEU A 162 26.26 -24.31 -0.46
N ASN A 163 25.05 -23.75 -0.57
CA ASN A 163 24.16 -23.52 0.57
C ASN A 163 23.68 -24.84 1.19
N LYS A 164 23.32 -25.83 0.36
CA LYS A 164 22.85 -27.14 0.84
C LYS A 164 23.91 -27.87 1.67
N ASN A 165 25.18 -27.77 1.27
CA ASN A 165 26.29 -28.47 1.91
C ASN A 165 27.12 -27.55 2.84
N GLN A 166 26.67 -26.31 3.09
CA GLN A 166 27.35 -25.33 3.94
C GLN A 166 28.83 -25.11 3.55
N LEU A 167 29.10 -25.00 2.25
CA LEU A 167 30.45 -24.87 1.69
C LEU A 167 30.94 -23.41 1.57
N ILE A 168 30.10 -22.44 1.91
CA ILE A 168 30.49 -21.03 2.02
C ILE A 168 31.09 -20.86 3.42
N GLN A 169 32.37 -20.49 3.47
CA GLN A 169 33.14 -20.33 4.70
C GLN A 169 33.48 -18.86 4.94
N ASN A 170 34.15 -18.56 6.06
CA ASN A 170 34.56 -17.20 6.41
C ASN A 170 35.86 -16.75 5.70
N ASP A 171 36.31 -17.51 4.72
CA ASP A 171 37.54 -17.27 3.98
C ASP A 171 37.31 -17.48 2.49
N ALA A 172 37.82 -16.55 1.67
CA ALA A 172 37.57 -16.55 0.24
C ALA A 172 38.20 -17.77 -0.46
N ASP A 173 39.39 -18.21 -0.04
CA ASP A 173 40.06 -19.38 -0.61
C ASP A 173 39.32 -20.68 -0.26
N LEU A 174 38.85 -20.81 0.98
CA LEU A 174 38.00 -21.94 1.38
C LEU A 174 36.69 -21.98 0.58
N THR A 175 36.05 -20.83 0.35
CA THR A 175 34.85 -20.75 -0.46
C THR A 175 35.13 -21.08 -1.93
N ARG A 176 36.29 -20.70 -2.49
CA ARG A 176 36.73 -21.12 -3.83
C ARG A 176 36.89 -22.63 -3.93
N ALA A 177 37.50 -23.28 -2.93
CA ALA A 177 37.56 -24.74 -2.86
C ALA A 177 36.15 -25.35 -2.75
N GLY A 178 35.26 -24.74 -1.97
CA GLY A 178 33.85 -25.10 -1.88
C GLY A 178 33.12 -25.08 -3.23
N ILE A 179 33.43 -24.12 -4.10
CA ILE A 179 32.87 -24.04 -5.46
C ILE A 179 33.30 -25.25 -6.30
N VAL A 180 34.57 -25.65 -6.22
CA VAL A 180 35.07 -26.85 -6.90
C VAL A 180 34.35 -28.10 -6.40
N ILE A 181 34.15 -28.22 -5.08
CA ILE A 181 33.37 -29.30 -4.47
C ILE A 181 31.93 -29.30 -4.98
N ALA A 182 31.32 -28.12 -5.13
CA ALA A 182 29.97 -27.99 -5.67
C ALA A 182 29.85 -28.48 -7.12
N ASP A 183 30.88 -28.23 -7.95
CA ASP A 183 30.94 -28.74 -9.32
C ASP A 183 31.08 -30.26 -9.37
N ILE A 184 31.86 -30.84 -8.45
CA ILE A 184 31.97 -32.30 -8.30
C ILE A 184 30.60 -32.89 -7.93
N TYR A 185 29.90 -32.35 -6.95
CA TYR A 185 28.56 -32.81 -6.58
C TYR A 185 27.57 -32.70 -7.73
N LYS A 186 27.62 -31.60 -8.48
CA LYS A 186 26.78 -31.41 -9.67
C LYS A 186 27.02 -32.52 -10.69
N LYS A 187 28.29 -32.83 -11.01
CA LYS A 187 28.66 -33.90 -11.94
C LYS A 187 28.26 -35.30 -11.46
N ILE A 188 28.38 -35.58 -10.17
CA ILE A 188 27.89 -36.84 -9.58
C ILE A 188 26.38 -36.97 -9.77
N GLY A 189 25.62 -35.89 -9.53
CA GLY A 189 24.16 -35.87 -9.71
C GLY A 189 23.73 -36.06 -11.16
N GLU A 190 24.41 -35.42 -12.12
CA GLU A 190 24.18 -35.61 -13.56
C GLU A 190 24.38 -37.07 -13.97
N ARG A 191 25.46 -37.73 -13.52
CA ARG A 191 25.72 -39.15 -13.83
C ARG A 191 24.68 -40.11 -13.25
N LYS A 192 24.14 -39.84 -12.05
CA LYS A 192 23.11 -40.70 -11.44
C LYS A 192 21.78 -40.65 -12.19
N LYS A 193 21.44 -39.53 -12.82
CA LYS A 193 20.21 -39.37 -13.62
C LYS A 193 20.29 -40.02 -14.99
N ASN A 194 21.49 -40.19 -15.53
CA ASN A 194 21.74 -40.79 -16.84
C ASN A 194 21.87 -42.32 -16.78
N LYS A 195 21.73 -42.93 -15.60
CA LYS A 195 21.57 -44.37 -15.39
C LYS A 195 20.10 -44.67 -15.18
#